data_AF-A0AAJ6AAW2-F1
#
_entry.id   AF-A0AAJ6AAW2-F1
#
_cell.length_a   1.000
_cell.length_b   1.000
_cell.length_c   1.000
_cell.angle_alpha   90.00
_cell.angle_beta   90.00
_cell.angle_gamma   90.00
#
_symmetry.space_group_name_H-M   'P 1'
#
loop_
_entity.id
_entity.type
_entity.pdbx_description
1 polymer ?
#
loop_
_entity_poly.entity_id
_entity_poly.type
_entity_poly.pdbx_seq_one_letter_code
_entity_poly.pdbx_strand_id
1 'polypeptide(L)'
;MIDEVTPKQGELTISREEVMSLYEFVHHISGDCYDEFGERGRRSKSSDLMRKLNEMQRLLERLVDYPEVPQGMYWTPYGEVQADDVNPILLQEIGKRGTRLYMGSLFDLASCAPIGSIQIAVDHDVNEACGVFFFPRGFEMEVVGPEWLAASADMDDTIQSFVDALPGMKSIQQMSTDIGARSDDQA
;
A
#
# COMPACT_ATOMS: atom_id res chain seq x y z
N MET A 1 -17.82 -39.61 2.98
CA MET A 1 -17.24 -39.70 4.32
C MET A 1 -15.75 -39.78 4.10
N ILE A 2 -15.02 -38.68 4.30
CA ILE A 2 -13.55 -38.70 4.25
C ILE A 2 -13.12 -39.17 5.63
N ASP A 3 -12.33 -40.24 5.71
CA ASP A 3 -11.80 -40.73 6.97
C ASP A 3 -11.03 -39.61 7.67
N GLU A 4 -11.23 -39.48 8.98
CA GLU A 4 -10.54 -38.49 9.80
C GLU A 4 -9.02 -38.73 9.70
N VAL A 5 -8.30 -37.75 9.15
CA VAL A 5 -6.85 -37.86 8.95
C VAL A 5 -6.17 -37.84 10.31
N THR A 6 -5.60 -38.98 10.71
CA THR A 6 -4.91 -39.11 12.00
C THR A 6 -3.39 -39.01 11.83
N PRO A 7 -2.69 -38.30 12.75
CA PRO A 7 -1.23 -38.24 12.74
C PRO A 7 -0.61 -39.63 12.88
N LYS A 8 0.42 -39.93 12.09
CA LYS A 8 1.03 -41.27 12.08
C LYS A 8 1.70 -41.69 13.40
N GLN A 9 2.05 -40.78 14.31
CA GLN A 9 2.90 -41.11 15.48
C GLN A 9 2.58 -40.42 16.82
N GLY A 10 1.37 -39.88 17.04
CA GLY A 10 0.92 -39.48 18.39
C GLY A 10 1.60 -38.26 19.04
N GLU A 11 2.75 -37.81 18.56
CA GLU A 11 3.31 -36.47 18.81
C GLU A 11 3.42 -35.70 17.49
N LEU A 12 2.75 -34.55 17.44
CA LEU A 12 2.80 -33.63 16.30
C LEU A 12 3.87 -32.57 16.59
N THR A 13 5.10 -32.84 16.17
CA THR A 13 6.17 -31.83 16.14
C THR A 13 6.41 -31.41 14.70
N ILE A 14 6.60 -30.11 14.46
CA ILE A 14 6.98 -29.57 13.16
C ILE A 14 8.40 -29.00 13.25
N SER A 15 9.26 -29.38 12.31
CA SER A 15 10.62 -28.87 12.18
C SER A 15 10.66 -27.53 11.47
N ARG A 16 11.76 -26.78 11.64
CA ARG A 16 11.96 -25.50 10.93
C ARG A 16 11.90 -25.66 9.41
N GLU A 17 12.47 -26.73 8.86
CA GLU A 17 12.47 -26.99 7.41
C GLU A 17 11.05 -27.26 6.88
N GLU A 18 10.24 -27.99 7.64
CA GLU A 18 8.83 -28.23 7.31
C GLU A 18 8.01 -26.94 7.38
N VAL A 19 8.24 -26.10 8.40
CA VAL A 19 7.60 -24.78 8.51
C VAL A 19 7.97 -23.90 7.31
N MET A 20 9.25 -23.84 6.92
CA MET A 20 9.67 -23.05 5.75
C MET A 20 9.07 -23.59 4.45
N SER A 21 8.97 -24.91 4.30
CA SER A 21 8.33 -25.55 3.15
C SER A 21 6.84 -25.18 3.06
N LEU A 22 6.14 -25.14 4.20
CA LEU A 22 4.75 -24.66 4.26
C LEU A 22 4.65 -23.17 3.93
N TYR A 23 5.57 -22.34 4.41
CA TYR A 23 5.61 -20.92 4.08
C TYR A 23 5.78 -20.68 2.59
N GLU A 24 6.77 -21.32 1.95
CA GLU A 24 7.00 -21.19 0.51
C GLU A 24 5.80 -21.68 -0.30
N PHE A 25 5.17 -22.78 0.13
CA PHE A 25 3.97 -23.31 -0.50
C PHE A 25 2.79 -22.33 -0.42
N VAL A 26 2.52 -21.78 0.76
CA VAL A 26 1.46 -20.78 0.95
C VAL A 26 1.76 -19.53 0.12
N HIS A 27 3.00 -19.04 0.13
CA HIS A 27 3.41 -17.88 -0.65
C HIS A 27 3.20 -18.09 -2.15
N HIS A 28 3.59 -19.25 -2.68
CA HIS A 28 3.39 -19.58 -4.09
C HIS A 28 1.91 -19.67 -4.47
N ILE A 29 1.07 -20.29 -3.62
CA ILE A 29 -0.36 -20.37 -3.91
C ILE A 29 -1.00 -18.99 -3.83
N SER A 30 -0.65 -18.17 -2.83
CA SER A 30 -1.15 -16.80 -2.69
C SER A 30 -0.79 -15.94 -3.90
N GLY A 31 0.46 -15.98 -4.37
CA GLY A 31 0.94 -15.15 -5.47
C GLY A 31 0.51 -15.65 -6.86
N ASP A 32 0.70 -16.95 -7.12
CA ASP A 32 0.77 -17.45 -8.50
C ASP A 32 -0.37 -18.39 -8.90
N CYS A 33 -1.14 -18.89 -7.94
CA CYS A 33 -2.21 -19.85 -8.21
C CYS A 33 -3.59 -19.19 -8.31
N TYR A 34 -4.40 -19.69 -9.24
CA TYR A 34 -5.77 -19.27 -9.48
C TYR A 34 -6.60 -20.50 -9.84
N ASP A 35 -7.80 -20.63 -9.26
CA ASP A 35 -8.72 -21.74 -9.51
C ASP A 35 -10.05 -21.28 -10.13
N GLU A 36 -10.28 -19.97 -10.23
CA GLU A 36 -11.38 -19.38 -10.98
C GLU A 36 -10.88 -18.61 -12.22
N PHE A 37 -11.53 -18.85 -13.36
CA PHE A 37 -11.16 -18.27 -14.65
C PHE A 37 -12.36 -17.60 -15.29
N GLY A 38 -12.29 -16.28 -15.42
CA GLY A 38 -13.32 -15.45 -16.03
C GLY A 38 -13.02 -15.06 -17.48
N GLU A 39 -13.93 -14.30 -18.08
CA GLU A 39 -13.75 -13.76 -19.42
C GLU A 39 -12.54 -12.81 -19.51
N ARG A 40 -12.00 -12.67 -20.72
CA ARG A 40 -10.87 -11.76 -21.03
C ARG A 40 -9.60 -12.03 -20.24
N GLY A 41 -9.38 -13.27 -19.83
CA GLY A 41 -8.18 -13.67 -19.11
C GLY A 41 -8.17 -13.22 -17.65
N ARG A 42 -9.30 -12.79 -17.10
CA ARG A 42 -9.47 -12.58 -15.65
C ARG A 42 -9.24 -13.91 -14.93
N ARG A 43 -8.44 -13.89 -13.88
CA ARG A 43 -8.21 -15.03 -12.99
C ARG A 43 -8.46 -14.55 -11.57
N SER A 44 -9.12 -15.39 -10.79
CA SER A 44 -9.47 -15.15 -9.39
C SER A 44 -9.18 -16.40 -8.57
N LYS A 45 -9.19 -16.25 -7.26
CA LYS A 45 -9.16 -17.39 -6.34
C LYS A 45 -10.60 -17.63 -5.88
N SER A 46 -11.00 -18.87 -5.74
CA SER A 46 -12.32 -19.15 -5.20
C SER A 46 -12.37 -18.79 -3.71
N SER A 47 -13.56 -18.45 -3.22
CA SER A 47 -13.78 -18.23 -1.79
C SER A 47 -13.31 -19.40 -0.90
N ASP A 48 -13.35 -20.65 -1.41
CA ASP A 48 -12.85 -21.81 -0.67
C ASP A 48 -11.32 -21.86 -0.65
N LEU A 49 -10.65 -21.53 -1.75
CA LEU A 49 -9.19 -21.41 -1.79
C LEU A 49 -8.70 -20.30 -0.86
N MET A 50 -9.34 -19.13 -0.91
CA MET A 50 -9.02 -17.99 -0.04
C MET A 50 -9.17 -18.34 1.44
N ARG A 51 -10.30 -18.98 1.81
CA ARG A 51 -10.51 -19.43 3.18
C ARG A 51 -9.40 -20.36 3.66
N LYS A 52 -8.97 -21.31 2.83
CA LYS A 52 -7.87 -22.24 3.18
C LYS A 52 -6.53 -21.53 3.31
N LEU A 53 -6.25 -20.57 2.42
CA LEU A 53 -5.04 -19.75 2.50
C LEU A 53 -4.99 -18.95 3.81
N ASN A 54 -6.09 -18.30 4.17
CA ASN A 54 -6.20 -17.54 5.42
C ASN A 54 -6.02 -18.44 6.66
N GLU A 55 -6.60 -19.65 6.64
CA GLU A 55 -6.39 -20.64 7.71
C GLU A 55 -4.92 -21.05 7.84
N MET A 56 -4.22 -21.26 6.71
CA MET A 56 -2.81 -21.63 6.68
C MET A 56 -1.88 -20.47 7.08
N GLN A 57 -2.17 -19.25 6.65
CA GLN A 57 -1.42 -18.05 7.04
C GLN A 57 -1.48 -17.84 8.56
N ARG A 58 -2.67 -17.93 9.17
CA ARG A 58 -2.82 -17.87 10.65
C ARG A 58 -2.08 -18.99 11.37
N LEU A 59 -1.94 -20.16 10.73
CA LEU A 59 -1.13 -21.23 11.28
C LEU A 59 0.36 -20.86 11.23
N LEU A 60 0.85 -20.33 10.11
CA LEU A 60 2.24 -19.91 9.95
C LEU A 60 2.61 -18.72 10.84
N GLU A 61 1.70 -17.76 11.08
CA GLU A 61 1.91 -16.67 12.04
C GLU A 61 2.23 -17.14 13.46
N ARG A 62 1.77 -18.34 13.85
CA ARG A 62 2.09 -18.94 15.16
C ARG A 62 3.41 -19.72 15.15
N LEU A 63 3.96 -20.03 13.98
CA LEU A 63 5.11 -20.91 13.79
C LEU A 63 6.35 -20.20 13.25
N VAL A 64 6.16 -19.05 12.59
CA VAL A 64 7.20 -18.30 11.89
C VAL A 64 7.21 -16.88 12.42
N ASP A 65 8.37 -16.46 12.93
CA ASP A 65 8.68 -15.04 13.05
C ASP A 65 9.02 -14.54 11.65
N TYR A 66 8.07 -13.83 11.03
CA TYR A 66 8.35 -13.14 9.78
C TYR A 66 9.38 -12.03 10.06
N PRO A 67 10.40 -11.85 9.20
CA PRO A 67 11.20 -10.64 9.27
C PRO A 67 10.25 -9.44 9.17
N GLU A 68 10.48 -8.42 9.98
CA GLU A 68 9.68 -7.19 9.95
C GLU A 68 9.55 -6.72 8.50
N VAL A 69 8.31 -6.77 7.98
CA VAL A 69 8.04 -6.25 6.64
C VAL A 69 8.24 -4.75 6.74
N PRO A 70 9.08 -4.13 5.88
CA PRO A 70 9.31 -2.70 5.91
C PRO A 70 7.97 -1.96 5.86
N GLN A 71 7.65 -1.25 6.93
CA GLN A 71 6.46 -0.41 7.00
C GLN A 71 6.79 0.98 6.50
N GLY A 72 5.82 1.60 5.85
CA GLY A 72 5.93 2.97 5.36
C GLY A 72 5.36 3.12 3.96
N MET A 73 5.69 4.25 3.35
CA MET A 73 5.35 4.55 1.97
C MET A 73 6.63 4.76 1.18
N TYR A 74 6.55 4.51 -0.12
CA TYR A 74 7.51 5.04 -1.07
C TYR A 74 6.74 5.77 -2.17
N TRP A 75 7.46 6.55 -2.95
CA TRP A 75 6.87 7.32 -4.04
C TRP A 75 7.68 7.14 -5.31
N THR A 76 7.00 7.35 -6.44
CA THR A 76 7.68 7.43 -7.74
C THR A 76 8.51 8.71 -7.81
N PRO A 77 9.59 8.73 -8.61
CA PRO A 77 10.28 9.98 -8.95
C PRO A 77 9.30 11.06 -9.42
N TYR A 78 9.52 12.29 -8.99
CA TYR A 78 8.61 13.39 -9.28
C TYR A 78 8.80 13.91 -10.71
N GLY A 79 7.68 14.10 -11.39
CA GLY A 79 7.61 14.86 -12.63
C GLY A 79 7.19 16.30 -12.35
N GLU A 80 7.87 17.26 -12.99
CA GLU A 80 7.33 18.61 -13.09
C GLU A 80 6.06 18.57 -13.97
N VAL A 81 4.99 19.19 -13.50
CA VAL A 81 3.68 19.18 -14.16
C VAL A 81 3.25 20.59 -14.55
N GLN A 82 2.36 20.70 -15.53
CA GLN A 82 1.75 21.96 -15.91
C GLN A 82 0.55 22.26 -15.01
N ALA A 83 0.16 23.53 -14.91
CA ALA A 83 -0.98 23.93 -14.08
C ALA A 83 -2.29 23.22 -14.46
N ASP A 84 -2.48 22.87 -15.74
CA ASP A 84 -3.68 22.17 -16.23
C ASP A 84 -3.83 20.74 -15.63
N ASP A 85 -2.73 20.13 -15.18
CA ASP A 85 -2.70 18.79 -14.59
C ASP A 85 -2.75 18.81 -13.05
N VAL A 86 -2.86 20.00 -12.45
CA VAL A 86 -2.82 20.19 -10.99
C VAL A 86 -4.23 20.35 -10.43
N ASN A 87 -4.42 19.79 -9.23
CA ASN A 87 -5.66 19.87 -8.49
C ASN A 87 -6.05 21.34 -8.27
N PRO A 88 -7.30 21.74 -8.60
CA PRO A 88 -7.74 23.13 -8.49
C PRO A 88 -7.58 23.73 -7.08
N ILE A 89 -7.67 22.90 -6.03
CA ILE A 89 -7.49 23.33 -4.64
C ILE A 89 -6.07 23.87 -4.42
N LEU A 90 -5.05 23.17 -4.96
CA LEU A 90 -3.67 23.63 -4.85
C LEU A 90 -3.45 24.92 -5.65
N LEU A 91 -3.98 24.99 -6.88
CA LEU A 91 -3.89 26.20 -7.71
C LEU A 91 -4.54 27.42 -7.04
N GLN A 92 -5.68 27.22 -6.39
CA GLN A 92 -6.37 28.27 -5.66
C GLN A 92 -5.53 28.78 -4.49
N GLU A 93 -4.86 27.89 -3.76
CA GLU A 93 -4.06 28.23 -2.58
C GLU A 93 -2.76 28.97 -2.95
N ILE A 94 -2.04 28.50 -3.97
CA ILE A 94 -0.79 29.16 -4.42
C ILE A 94 -1.06 30.50 -5.10
N GLY A 95 -2.25 30.68 -5.68
CA GLY A 95 -2.68 31.90 -6.35
C GLY A 95 -1.72 32.33 -7.46
N LYS A 96 -1.00 33.44 -7.24
CA LYS A 96 -0.07 34.04 -8.21
C LYS A 96 1.41 33.89 -7.83
N ARG A 97 1.73 33.07 -6.83
CA ARG A 97 3.11 32.83 -6.41
C ARG A 97 3.91 32.17 -7.55
N GLY A 98 5.18 32.54 -7.67
CA GLY A 98 6.11 31.98 -8.65
C GLY A 98 6.55 30.58 -8.24
N THR A 99 5.66 29.60 -8.36
CA THR A 99 5.89 28.23 -7.91
C THR A 99 6.18 27.29 -9.07
N ARG A 100 6.97 26.25 -8.80
CA ARG A 100 7.13 25.09 -9.68
C ARG A 100 6.28 23.94 -9.16
N LEU A 101 5.60 23.25 -10.07
CA LEU A 101 4.59 22.25 -9.73
C LEU A 101 5.14 20.85 -9.99
N TYR A 102 4.97 19.96 -9.02
CA TYR A 102 5.47 18.59 -9.06
C TYR A 102 4.37 17.60 -8.69
N MET A 103 4.46 16.39 -9.24
CA MET A 103 3.55 15.29 -8.92
C MET A 103 4.30 13.97 -8.77
N GLY A 104 3.86 13.15 -7.82
CA GLY A 104 4.31 11.77 -7.66
C GLY A 104 3.19 10.87 -7.12
N SER A 105 3.30 9.58 -7.39
CA SER A 105 2.38 8.56 -6.88
C SER A 105 2.97 7.89 -5.64
N LEU A 106 2.13 7.68 -4.63
CA LEU A 106 2.50 7.07 -3.36
C LEU A 106 2.01 5.62 -3.33
N PHE A 107 2.88 4.76 -2.82
CA PHE A 107 2.68 3.34 -2.71
C PHE A 107 3.00 2.87 -1.31
N ASP A 108 2.29 1.85 -0.88
CA ASP A 108 2.57 1.12 0.34
C ASP A 108 3.87 0.31 0.19
N LEU A 109 4.78 0.44 1.14
CA LEU A 109 6.09 -0.21 1.02
C LEU A 109 6.02 -1.74 1.14
N ALA A 110 5.06 -2.26 1.92
CA ALA A 110 4.93 -3.68 2.18
C ALA A 110 4.25 -4.41 1.02
N SER A 111 3.15 -3.86 0.51
CA SER A 111 2.29 -4.48 -0.49
C SER A 111 2.52 -3.97 -1.92
N CYS A 112 3.29 -2.89 -2.08
CA CYS A 112 3.40 -2.14 -3.33
C CYS A 112 2.05 -1.64 -3.87
N ALA A 113 1.00 -1.61 -3.03
CA ALA A 113 -0.33 -1.17 -3.42
C ALA A 113 -0.35 0.35 -3.62
N PRO A 114 -1.05 0.87 -4.64
CA PRO A 114 -1.20 2.30 -4.83
C PRO A 114 -2.06 2.89 -3.69
N ILE A 115 -1.53 3.90 -3.02
CA ILE A 115 -2.25 4.63 -1.97
C ILE A 115 -2.95 5.85 -2.57
N GLY A 116 -2.24 6.60 -3.42
CA GLY A 116 -2.74 7.84 -3.99
C GLY A 116 -1.64 8.61 -4.68
N SER A 117 -1.83 9.92 -4.81
CA SER A 117 -0.85 10.82 -5.41
C SER A 117 -0.72 12.09 -4.58
N ILE A 118 0.48 12.67 -4.63
CA ILE A 118 0.77 13.97 -4.05
C ILE A 118 1.08 14.96 -5.18
N GLN A 119 0.59 16.18 -5.02
CA GLN A 119 0.97 17.32 -5.84
C GLN A 119 1.51 18.42 -4.93
N ILE A 120 2.65 18.99 -5.32
CA ILE A 120 3.34 20.02 -4.56
C ILE A 120 3.70 21.19 -5.45
N ALA A 121 3.47 22.38 -4.93
CA ALA A 121 3.99 23.62 -5.48
C ALA A 121 5.16 24.10 -4.61
N VAL A 122 6.33 24.30 -5.18
CA VAL A 122 7.51 24.83 -4.47
C VAL A 122 7.76 26.26 -4.87
N ASP A 123 7.77 27.15 -3.88
CA ASP A 123 8.23 28.53 -4.00
C ASP A 123 9.71 28.59 -3.64
N HIS A 124 10.57 28.63 -4.66
CA HIS A 124 12.01 28.63 -4.46
C HIS A 124 12.55 29.96 -3.92
N ASP A 125 11.79 31.05 -4.00
CA ASP A 125 12.25 32.37 -3.55
C ASP A 125 12.20 32.48 -2.02
N VAL A 126 11.17 31.88 -1.40
CA VAL A 126 11.00 31.86 0.07
C VAL A 126 11.24 30.49 0.71
N ASN A 127 11.57 29.49 -0.09
CA ASN A 127 11.84 28.12 0.34
C ASN A 127 10.66 27.50 1.12
N GLU A 128 9.46 27.71 0.59
CA GLU A 128 8.21 27.12 1.08
C GLU A 128 7.64 26.17 0.02
N ALA A 129 6.94 25.14 0.47
CA ALA A 129 6.20 24.23 -0.39
C ALA A 129 4.74 24.18 0.07
N CYS A 130 3.82 24.04 -0.88
CA CYS A 130 2.41 23.82 -0.63
C CYS A 130 1.98 22.50 -1.24
N GLY A 131 1.39 21.61 -0.46
CA GLY A 131 1.10 20.24 -0.87
C GLY A 131 -0.37 19.87 -0.72
N VAL A 132 -0.87 19.07 -1.67
CA VAL A 132 -2.13 18.34 -1.55
C VAL A 132 -1.88 16.86 -1.80
N PHE A 133 -2.51 16.02 -0.99
CA PHE A 133 -2.56 14.58 -1.18
C PHE A 133 -3.97 14.17 -1.58
N PHE A 134 -4.09 13.27 -2.55
CA PHE A 134 -5.38 12.77 -2.98
C PHE A 134 -5.35 11.27 -3.24
N PHE A 135 -6.39 10.60 -2.79
CA PHE A 135 -6.47 9.15 -2.76
C PHE A 135 -7.92 8.67 -2.97
N PRO A 136 -8.10 7.46 -3.52
CA PRO A 136 -9.43 6.90 -3.67
C PRO A 136 -10.00 6.47 -2.32
N ARG A 137 -11.25 6.87 -2.04
CA ARG A 137 -12.05 6.36 -0.94
C ARG A 137 -13.41 5.88 -1.48
N GLY A 138 -13.49 4.58 -1.74
CA GLY A 138 -14.63 4.01 -2.47
C GLY A 138 -14.61 4.45 -3.92
N PHE A 139 -15.67 5.14 -4.37
CA PHE A 139 -15.79 5.65 -5.74
C PHE A 139 -15.43 7.13 -5.88
N GLU A 140 -15.04 7.79 -4.79
CA GLU A 140 -14.71 9.21 -4.76
C GLU A 140 -13.21 9.41 -4.50
N MET A 141 -12.67 10.53 -4.99
CA MET A 141 -11.32 10.97 -4.66
C MET A 141 -11.39 11.92 -3.47
N GLU A 142 -10.81 11.51 -2.35
CA GLU A 142 -10.65 12.37 -1.19
C GLU A 142 -9.36 13.18 -1.37
N VAL A 143 -9.39 14.45 -0.94
CA VAL A 143 -8.26 15.37 -1.03
C VAL A 143 -7.98 15.90 0.37
N VAL A 144 -6.72 15.85 0.79
CA VAL A 144 -6.21 16.35 2.06
C VAL A 144 -5.17 17.44 1.78
N GLY A 145 -5.23 18.51 2.56
CA GLY A 145 -4.55 19.78 2.28
C GLY A 145 -5.52 20.84 1.75
N PRO A 146 -5.03 21.98 1.24
CA PRO A 146 -3.62 22.29 1.02
C PRO A 146 -2.94 22.72 2.32
N GLU A 147 -1.66 22.37 2.47
CA GLU A 147 -0.85 22.82 3.61
C GLU A 147 0.47 23.42 3.14
N TRP A 148 0.95 24.43 3.85
CA TRP A 148 2.25 25.06 3.62
C TRP A 148 3.26 24.56 4.64
N LEU A 149 4.42 24.12 4.15
CA LEU A 149 5.56 23.67 4.95
C LEU A 149 6.84 24.31 4.40
N ALA A 150 7.90 24.34 5.23
CA ALA A 150 9.23 24.70 4.75
C ALA A 150 9.71 23.65 3.74
N ALA A 151 10.21 24.08 2.59
CA ALA A 151 10.84 23.19 1.61
C ALA A 151 12.24 22.79 2.11
N SER A 152 12.60 21.53 1.95
CA SER A 152 13.99 21.06 2.12
C SER A 152 14.78 21.30 0.83
N ALA A 153 16.11 21.24 0.94
CA ALA A 153 16.98 21.20 -0.24
C ALA A 153 16.76 19.92 -1.07
N ASP A 154 16.24 18.86 -0.43
CA ASP A 154 15.82 17.63 -1.08
C ASP A 154 14.28 17.59 -1.20
N MET A 155 13.79 17.21 -2.38
CA MET A 155 12.36 17.05 -2.64
C MET A 155 11.80 15.86 -1.86
N ASP A 156 12.57 14.79 -1.70
CA ASP A 156 12.16 13.61 -0.94
C ASP A 156 11.92 13.96 0.54
N ASP A 157 12.81 14.75 1.14
CA ASP A 157 12.65 15.26 2.51
C ASP A 157 11.44 16.19 2.65
N THR A 158 11.19 17.02 1.63
CA THR A 158 10.02 17.91 1.59
C THR A 158 8.74 17.09 1.62
N ILE A 159 8.69 15.99 0.88
CA ILE A 159 7.50 15.15 0.77
C ILE A 159 7.31 14.27 1.98
N GLN A 160 8.39 13.73 2.53
CA GLN A 160 8.32 13.05 3.82
C GLN A 160 7.70 13.99 4.88
N SER A 161 8.10 15.27 4.90
CA SER A 161 7.52 16.27 5.81
C SER A 161 6.02 16.46 5.59
N PHE A 162 5.54 16.46 4.34
CA PHE A 162 4.11 16.49 4.03
C PHE A 162 3.39 15.23 4.50
N VAL A 163 3.91 14.05 4.15
CA VAL A 163 3.32 12.76 4.55
C VAL A 163 3.21 12.67 6.08
N ASP A 164 4.22 13.16 6.81
CA ASP A 164 4.23 13.15 8.27
C ASP A 164 3.27 14.17 8.91
N ALA A 165 3.09 15.33 8.26
CA ALA A 165 2.27 16.43 8.76
C ALA A 165 0.76 16.22 8.50
N LEU A 166 0.40 15.56 7.40
CA LEU A 166 -1.00 15.50 6.96
C LEU A 166 -1.89 14.70 7.93
N PRO A 167 -2.94 15.32 8.49
CA PRO A 167 -3.91 14.63 9.33
C PRO A 167 -4.57 13.47 8.57
N GLY A 168 -4.55 12.28 9.16
CA GLY A 168 -5.13 11.08 8.55
C GLY A 168 -4.16 10.22 7.76
N MET A 169 -2.94 10.68 7.44
CA MET A 169 -1.90 9.82 6.82
C MET A 169 -1.60 8.58 7.66
N LYS A 170 -1.52 8.71 8.99
CA LYS A 170 -1.38 7.55 9.90
C LYS A 170 -2.55 6.58 9.81
N SER A 171 -3.77 7.08 9.64
CA SER A 171 -4.96 6.25 9.46
C SER A 171 -4.99 5.59 8.07
N ILE A 172 -4.47 6.26 7.04
CA ILE A 172 -4.33 5.73 5.68
C ILE A 172 -3.24 4.66 5.62
N GLN A 173 -2.12 4.83 6.33
CA GLN A 173 -1.10 3.79 6.51
C GLN A 173 -1.71 2.54 7.16
N GLN A 174 -2.48 2.71 8.24
CA GLN A 174 -3.17 1.61 8.91
C GLN A 174 -4.19 0.92 8.00
N MET A 175 -4.98 1.70 7.24
CA MET A 175 -5.96 1.18 6.28
C MET A 175 -5.32 0.49 5.08
N SER A 176 -4.15 0.96 4.60
CA SER A 176 -3.39 0.31 3.53
C SER A 176 -2.90 -1.08 3.96
N THR A 177 -2.40 -1.19 5.19
CA THR A 177 -2.06 -2.48 5.81
C THR A 177 -3.29 -3.40 5.88
N ASP A 178 -4.46 -2.86 6.25
CA ASP A 178 -5.71 -3.61 6.32
C ASP A 178 -6.32 -3.94 4.94
N ILE A 179 -6.10 -3.11 3.92
CA ILE A 179 -6.59 -3.32 2.54
C ILE A 179 -5.71 -4.33 1.82
N GLY A 180 -4.39 -4.33 2.02
CA GLY A 180 -3.54 -5.44 1.59
C GLY A 180 -4.01 -6.78 2.17
N ALA A 181 -4.44 -6.77 3.43
CA ALA A 181 -5.06 -7.93 4.08
C ALA A 181 -6.51 -8.25 3.60
N ARG A 182 -7.21 -7.29 2.96
CA ARG A 182 -8.61 -7.46 2.46
C ARG A 182 -8.72 -7.67 0.96
N SER A 183 -7.75 -7.24 0.16
CA SER A 183 -7.63 -7.66 -1.25
C SER A 183 -7.30 -9.14 -1.34
N ASP A 184 -6.65 -9.67 -0.30
CA ASP A 184 -6.49 -11.10 -0.03
C ASP A 184 -7.76 -11.75 0.57
N ASP A 185 -8.89 -11.05 0.62
CA ASP A 185 -10.17 -11.52 1.18
C ASP A 185 -11.36 -11.28 0.22
N GLN A 186 -11.13 -10.69 -0.97
CA GLN A 186 -12.15 -10.46 -2.02
C GLN A 186 -11.77 -10.95 -3.43
N ALA A 187 -10.65 -11.66 -3.58
CA ALA A 187 -10.22 -12.19 -4.88
C ALA A 187 -10.43 -13.68 -5.03
#